data_AF-A0AA37GPQ7-F1
#
_entry.id   AF-A0AA37GPQ7-F1
#
_cell.length_a   1.000
_cell.length_b   1.000
_cell.length_c   1.000
_cell.angle_alpha   90.00
_cell.angle_beta   90.00
_cell.angle_gamma   90.00
#
_symmetry.space_group_name_H-M   'P 1'
#
loop_
_entity.id
_entity.type
_entity.pdbx_description
1 polymer ?
#
loop_
_entity_poly.entity_id
_entity_poly.type
_entity_poly.pdbx_seq_one_letter_code
_entity_poly.pdbx_strand_id
1 'polypeptide(L)'
;MVNQTLLLTAALATTAYAFTWTKCTNVPRCVQVGQPGPYSGAGFTGFTYNGDTHYWYSHQVDGLYVSPEGYFNPAHDSDIVDVYSNDNKIGITHWQSGGNACCLPDEVGTNIANVEARST
;
A
#
# COMPACT_ATOMS: atom_id res chain seq x y z
N MET A 1 26.46 51.01 12.54
CA MET A 1 25.13 50.36 12.45
C MET A 1 25.25 49.27 11.40
N VAL A 2 25.22 47.99 11.79
CA VAL A 2 25.34 46.87 10.84
C VAL A 2 24.00 46.14 10.86
N ASN A 3 23.24 46.26 9.77
CA ASN A 3 21.94 45.62 9.60
C ASN A 3 22.19 44.24 8.98
N GLN A 4 22.09 43.17 9.78
CA GLN A 4 22.27 41.80 9.32
C GLN A 4 20.96 41.29 8.72
N THR A 5 20.94 41.13 7.40
CA THR A 5 19.83 40.49 6.69
C THR A 5 20.02 38.97 6.76
N LEU A 6 19.22 38.30 7.60
CA LEU A 6 19.16 36.84 7.66
C LEU A 6 18.46 36.32 6.39
N LEU A 7 19.20 35.64 5.52
CA LEU A 7 18.65 34.85 4.43
C LEU A 7 18.20 33.49 4.99
N LEU A 8 16.89 33.30 5.17
CA LEU A 8 16.32 31.97 5.42
C LEU A 8 16.27 31.20 4.09
N THR A 9 17.19 30.25 3.90
CA THR A 9 17.09 29.26 2.84
C THR A 9 16.08 28.20 3.28
N ALA A 10 14.84 28.29 2.79
CA ALA A 10 13.86 27.23 2.97
C ALA A 10 14.23 26.05 2.06
N ALA A 11 14.80 25.00 2.63
CA ALA A 11 14.97 23.72 1.95
C ALA A 11 13.59 23.08 1.77
N LEU A 12 13.09 23.04 0.54
CA LEU A 12 11.94 22.24 0.16
C LEU A 12 12.35 20.77 0.26
N ALA A 13 12.14 20.15 1.42
CA ALA A 13 12.21 18.72 1.56
C ALA A 13 11.07 18.11 0.72
N THR A 14 11.39 17.63 -0.49
CA THR A 14 10.50 16.76 -1.25
C THR A 14 10.40 15.44 -0.49
N THR A 15 9.44 15.32 0.42
CA THR A 15 9.11 14.06 1.06
C THR A 15 8.55 13.14 -0.01
N ALA A 16 9.33 12.13 -0.42
CA ALA A 16 8.74 10.97 -1.09
C ALA A 16 7.73 10.39 -0.10
N TYR A 17 6.43 10.47 -0.41
CA TYR A 17 5.37 10.02 0.49
C TYR A 17 5.37 8.48 0.52
N ALA A 18 6.17 7.95 1.43
CA ALA A 18 6.14 6.57 1.88
C ALA A 18 4.86 6.36 2.70
N PHE A 19 3.88 5.63 2.17
CA PHE A 19 2.72 5.25 2.98
C PHE A 19 3.11 4.17 3.99
N THR A 20 2.59 4.28 5.20
CA THR A 20 2.77 3.30 6.26
C THR A 20 1.42 2.99 6.88
N TRP A 21 1.00 1.73 6.92
CA TRP A 21 -0.22 1.37 7.65
C TRP A 21 0.02 1.16 9.14
N THR A 22 -0.95 1.57 9.95
CA THR A 22 -0.79 1.69 11.41
C THR A 22 -0.85 0.36 12.15
N LYS A 23 -1.63 -0.62 11.65
CA LYS A 23 -1.81 -2.02 12.10
C LYS A 23 -3.29 -2.43 12.11
N CYS A 24 -3.59 -3.58 11.51
CA CYS A 24 -4.92 -4.21 11.50
C CYS A 24 -4.94 -5.44 12.41
N THR A 25 -5.98 -5.55 13.26
CA THR A 25 -6.17 -6.68 14.20
C THR A 25 -7.59 -7.26 14.22
N ASN A 26 -8.46 -6.78 13.33
CA ASN A 26 -9.91 -6.94 13.48
C ASN A 26 -10.44 -8.18 12.75
N VAL A 27 -9.63 -8.76 11.85
CA VAL A 27 -9.92 -9.93 11.02
C VAL A 27 -8.65 -10.81 10.92
N PRO A 28 -8.75 -12.06 10.45
CA PRO A 28 -7.57 -12.92 10.25
C PRO A 28 -6.50 -12.26 9.37
N ARG A 29 -5.24 -12.69 9.51
CA ARG A 29 -4.13 -12.17 8.68
C ARG A 29 -4.22 -12.73 7.26
N CYS A 30 -3.83 -11.92 6.28
CA CYS A 30 -3.63 -12.39 4.91
C CYS A 30 -2.45 -13.38 4.88
N VAL A 31 -2.51 -14.36 3.98
CA VAL A 31 -1.46 -15.37 3.82
C VAL A 31 -0.52 -14.94 2.71
N GLN A 32 0.78 -15.00 2.94
CA GLN A 32 1.75 -14.70 1.89
C GLN A 32 1.71 -15.77 0.80
N VAL A 33 1.51 -15.37 -0.46
CA VAL A 33 1.39 -16.29 -1.59
C VAL A 33 2.41 -15.98 -2.68
N GLY A 34 3.57 -16.63 -2.56
CA GLY A 34 4.66 -16.47 -3.52
C GLY A 34 5.91 -15.86 -2.89
N GLN A 35 7.03 -16.05 -3.58
CA GLN A 35 8.28 -15.41 -3.23
C GLN A 35 8.18 -13.90 -3.56
N PRO A 36 8.74 -13.01 -2.73
CA PRO A 36 8.87 -11.61 -3.10
C PRO A 36 9.62 -11.47 -4.43
N GLY A 37 9.06 -10.70 -5.38
CA GLY A 37 9.68 -10.53 -6.69
C GLY A 37 8.72 -10.00 -7.75
N PRO A 38 9.21 -9.67 -8.95
CA PRO A 38 8.36 -9.25 -10.06
C PRO A 38 7.45 -10.39 -10.49
N TYR A 39 6.15 -10.26 -10.23
CA TYR A 39 5.15 -11.18 -10.74
C TYR A 39 4.68 -10.69 -12.12
N SER A 40 4.64 -11.58 -13.11
CA SER A 40 4.33 -11.28 -14.52
C SER A 40 3.00 -11.91 -14.97
N GLY A 41 1.99 -11.84 -14.12
CA GLY A 41 0.63 -12.28 -14.45
C GLY A 41 -0.17 -11.20 -15.19
N ALA A 42 -1.11 -11.59 -16.04
CA ALA A 42 -2.12 -10.68 -16.57
C ALA A 42 -3.33 -10.63 -15.62
N GLY A 43 -3.93 -9.46 -15.40
CA GLY A 43 -5.18 -9.32 -14.63
C GLY A 43 -5.08 -8.52 -13.33
N PHE A 44 -4.37 -7.38 -13.35
CA PHE A 44 -4.34 -6.47 -12.21
C PHE A 44 -5.49 -5.46 -12.27
N THR A 45 -6.11 -5.27 -11.11
CA THR A 45 -6.95 -4.14 -10.81
C THR A 45 -6.11 -3.12 -10.04
N GLY A 46 -5.93 -1.94 -10.62
CA GLY A 46 -5.16 -0.87 -9.98
C GLY A 46 -5.91 -0.24 -8.81
N PHE A 47 -5.21 0.09 -7.74
CA PHE A 47 -5.73 0.98 -6.71
C PHE A 47 -5.33 2.43 -7.00
N THR A 48 -6.16 3.36 -6.53
CA THR A 48 -5.80 4.76 -6.38
C THR A 48 -5.75 5.11 -4.90
N TYR A 49 -4.73 5.86 -4.51
CA TYR A 49 -4.56 6.33 -3.15
C TYR A 49 -5.32 7.63 -2.92
N ASN A 50 -6.14 7.67 -1.86
CA ASN A 50 -6.77 8.88 -1.37
C ASN A 50 -5.86 9.57 -0.35
N GLY A 51 -5.33 10.75 -0.68
CA GLY A 51 -4.46 11.52 0.21
C GLY A 51 -5.14 12.05 1.47
N ASP A 52 -6.46 12.24 1.46
CA ASP A 52 -7.22 12.81 2.58
C ASP A 52 -7.66 11.73 3.58
N THR A 53 -8.04 10.54 3.09
CA THR A 53 -8.53 9.44 3.94
C THR A 53 -7.50 8.34 4.14
N HIS A 54 -6.39 8.35 3.39
CA HIS A 54 -5.33 7.34 3.40
C HIS A 54 -5.75 5.94 2.93
N TYR A 55 -6.92 5.82 2.30
CA TYR A 55 -7.38 4.56 1.70
C TYR A 55 -6.79 4.34 0.31
N TRP A 56 -6.51 3.09 -0.03
CA TRP A 56 -6.34 2.64 -1.40
C TRP A 56 -7.67 2.03 -1.86
N TYR A 57 -8.22 2.47 -2.98
CA TYR A 57 -9.48 1.94 -3.50
C TYR A 57 -9.39 1.71 -5.01
N SER A 58 -10.07 0.68 -5.50
CA SER A 58 -10.17 0.46 -6.94
C SER A 58 -11.25 1.37 -7.53
N HIS A 59 -10.98 1.92 -8.71
CA HIS A 59 -12.00 2.57 -9.54
C HIS A 59 -12.63 1.62 -10.56
N GLN A 60 -12.15 0.39 -10.64
CA GLN A 60 -12.56 -0.61 -11.63
C GLN A 60 -13.42 -1.70 -11.01
N VAL A 61 -13.28 -1.93 -9.69
CA VAL A 61 -13.92 -3.01 -8.95
C VAL A 61 -14.55 -2.44 -7.69
N ASP A 62 -15.88 -2.50 -7.64
CA ASP A 62 -16.64 -1.96 -6.51
C ASP A 62 -16.37 -2.76 -5.23
N GLY A 63 -16.17 -2.04 -4.12
CA GLY A 63 -15.94 -2.64 -2.81
C GLY A 63 -14.49 -3.10 -2.56
N LEU A 64 -13.60 -3.06 -3.55
CA LEU A 64 -12.19 -3.40 -3.39
C LEU A 64 -11.42 -2.22 -2.76
N TYR A 65 -10.89 -2.41 -1.54
CA TYR A 65 -10.10 -1.38 -0.85
C TYR A 65 -9.04 -1.94 0.11
N VAL A 66 -8.01 -1.14 0.39
CA VAL A 66 -7.10 -1.30 1.53
C VAL A 66 -7.19 -0.07 2.42
N SER A 67 -7.45 -0.30 3.72
CA SER A 67 -7.58 0.78 4.70
C SER A 67 -6.22 1.33 5.16
N PRO A 68 -6.20 2.49 5.84
CA PRO A 68 -4.99 3.05 6.42
C PRO A 68 -4.33 2.13 7.46
N GLU A 69 -5.08 1.21 8.06
CA GLU A 69 -4.61 0.23 9.02
C GLU A 69 -4.09 -1.06 8.37
N GLY A 70 -4.20 -1.20 7.05
CA GLY A 70 -3.84 -2.43 6.33
C GLY A 70 -4.96 -3.47 6.32
N TYR A 71 -6.22 -3.06 6.50
CA TYR A 71 -7.37 -3.93 6.26
C TYR A 71 -7.58 -4.07 4.75
N PHE A 72 -7.40 -5.27 4.21
CA PHE A 72 -7.70 -5.58 2.82
C PHE A 72 -9.13 -6.14 2.72
N ASN A 73 -10.00 -5.44 2.00
CA ASN A 73 -11.30 -5.95 1.59
C ASN A 73 -11.24 -6.43 0.14
N PRO A 74 -11.25 -7.76 -0.11
CA PRO A 74 -11.33 -8.26 -1.48
C PRO A 74 -12.71 -7.96 -2.06
N ALA A 75 -12.79 -7.94 -3.39
CA ALA A 75 -14.07 -7.92 -4.08
C ALA A 75 -13.95 -8.68 -5.39
N HIS A 76 -15.08 -9.27 -5.82
CA HIS A 76 -15.12 -10.21 -6.93
C HIS A 76 -14.08 -11.33 -6.75
N ASP A 77 -13.41 -11.73 -7.82
CA ASP A 77 -12.37 -12.77 -7.79
C ASP A 77 -11.00 -12.22 -7.38
N SER A 78 -10.90 -10.92 -7.04
CA SER A 78 -9.65 -10.25 -6.65
C SER A 78 -9.34 -10.43 -5.17
N ASP A 79 -8.88 -11.62 -4.81
CA ASP A 79 -8.58 -12.03 -3.44
C ASP A 79 -7.08 -11.98 -3.09
N ILE A 80 -6.23 -11.45 -3.97
CA ILE A 80 -4.81 -11.24 -3.71
C ILE A 80 -4.47 -9.77 -3.89
N VAL A 81 -3.72 -9.23 -2.92
CA VAL A 81 -3.18 -7.87 -2.95
C VAL A 81 -1.66 -7.89 -3.02
N ASP A 82 -1.13 -7.15 -3.98
CA ASP A 82 0.29 -6.93 -4.20
C ASP A 82 0.70 -5.58 -3.60
N VAL A 83 1.70 -5.62 -2.73
CA VAL A 83 2.21 -4.45 -2.02
C VAL A 83 3.61 -4.16 -2.52
N TYR A 84 3.77 -3.00 -3.16
CA TYR A 84 5.03 -2.52 -3.69
C TYR A 84 5.73 -1.67 -2.65
N SER A 85 6.89 -2.10 -2.17
CA SER A 85 7.73 -1.31 -1.26
C SER A 85 8.77 -0.52 -2.05
N ASN A 86 9.05 0.71 -1.62
CA ASN A 86 10.23 1.46 -2.04
C ASN A 86 11.52 0.90 -1.40
N ASP A 87 11.42 -0.01 -0.42
CA ASP A 87 12.59 -0.75 0.08
C ASP A 87 12.96 -1.85 -0.91
N ASN A 88 14.10 -1.67 -1.57
CA ASN A 88 14.64 -2.60 -2.56
C ASN A 88 15.01 -3.98 -2.01
N LYS A 89 15.05 -4.16 -0.69
CA LYS A 89 15.24 -5.47 -0.04
C LYS A 89 13.93 -6.26 0.09
N ILE A 90 12.80 -5.55 0.16
CA ILE A 90 11.46 -6.15 0.25
C ILE A 90 10.89 -6.36 -1.15
N GLY A 91 10.96 -5.33 -2.00
CA GLY A 91 10.40 -5.37 -3.35
C GLY A 91 8.88 -5.46 -3.33
N ILE A 92 8.33 -6.46 -4.04
CA ILE A 92 6.89 -6.71 -4.14
C ILE A 92 6.55 -7.91 -3.26
N THR A 93 5.49 -7.79 -2.47
CA THR A 93 4.96 -8.90 -1.66
C THR A 93 3.50 -9.19 -2.03
N HIS A 94 3.10 -10.45 -1.92
CA HIS A 94 1.84 -10.95 -2.42
C HIS A 94 1.03 -11.57 -1.28
N TRP A 95 -0.20 -11.10 -1.05
CA TRP A 95 -0.99 -11.47 0.12
C TRP A 95 -2.40 -11.92 -0.29
N GLN A 96 -2.74 -13.17 -0.01
CA GLN A 96 -4.04 -13.75 -0.30
C GLN A 96 -4.98 -13.67 0.89
N SER A 97 -6.24 -13.37 0.60
CA SER A 97 -7.31 -13.25 1.59
C SER A 97 -8.24 -14.47 1.65
N GLY A 98 -8.26 -15.30 0.59
CA GLY A 98 -9.14 -16.46 0.49
C GLY A 98 -10.62 -16.07 0.38
N GLY A 99 -10.89 -14.98 -0.33
CA GLY A 99 -12.23 -14.44 -0.60
C GLY A 99 -12.90 -13.70 0.57
N ASN A 100 -12.21 -13.56 1.71
CA ASN A 100 -12.71 -12.81 2.87
C ASN A 100 -11.79 -11.64 3.18
N ALA A 101 -12.26 -10.63 3.92
CA ALA A 101 -11.38 -9.55 4.35
C ALA A 101 -10.27 -10.07 5.28
N CYS A 102 -9.07 -9.49 5.18
CA CYS A 102 -7.92 -9.88 5.98
C CYS A 102 -7.03 -8.69 6.35
N CYS A 103 -6.24 -8.87 7.41
CA CYS A 103 -5.26 -7.88 7.86
C CYS A 103 -3.91 -8.15 7.20
N LEU A 104 -3.37 -7.15 6.48
CA LEU A 104 -2.00 -7.18 5.98
C LEU A 104 -1.00 -7.13 7.15
N PRO A 105 0.18 -7.77 7.04
CA PRO A 105 1.18 -7.72 8.08
C PRO A 105 1.77 -6.33 8.27
N ASP A 106 2.20 -6.03 9.48
CA ASP A 106 2.80 -4.74 9.83
C ASP A 106 4.17 -4.57 9.12
N GLU A 107 4.87 -5.68 8.87
CA GLU A 107 6.20 -5.75 8.28
C GLU A 107 6.27 -5.26 6.81
N VAL A 108 5.21 -5.48 6.04
CA VAL A 108 5.07 -4.95 4.68
C VAL A 108 4.43 -3.56 4.64
N GLY A 109 4.08 -3.04 5.81
CA GLY A 109 3.32 -1.83 6.02
C GLY A 109 4.08 -0.56 6.07
N THR A 110 5.30 -0.51 5.58
CA THR A 110 6.15 0.68 5.65
C THR A 110 6.72 0.98 4.28
N ASN A 111 6.89 2.27 3.98
CA ASN A 111 7.53 2.71 2.74
C ASN A 111 6.85 2.19 1.46
N ILE A 112 5.52 2.12 1.49
CA ILE A 112 4.71 1.61 0.37
C ILE A 112 4.70 2.62 -0.77
N ALA A 113 5.01 2.13 -1.97
CA ALA A 113 5.01 2.86 -3.23
C ALA A 113 3.68 2.75 -3.97
N ASN A 114 3.10 1.54 -3.98
CA ASN A 114 1.88 1.22 -4.71
C ASN A 114 1.19 -0.02 -4.10
N VAL A 115 -0.10 -0.16 -4.40
CA VAL A 115 -0.90 -1.35 -4.08
C VAL A 115 -1.69 -1.75 -5.33
N GLU A 116 -1.77 -3.04 -5.61
CA GLU A 116 -2.56 -3.60 -6.72
C GLU A 116 -3.33 -4.82 -6.23
N ALA A 117 -4.47 -5.13 -6.85
CA ALA A 117 -5.16 -6.40 -6.60
C ALA A 117 -5.11 -7.26 -7.85
N ARG A 118 -5.17 -8.57 -7.67
CA ARG A 118 -5.23 -9.55 -8.76
C ARG A 118 -6.27 -10.60 -8.48
N SER A 119 -6.85 -11.13 -9.55
CA SER A 119 -7.72 -12.29 -9.46
C SER A 119 -6.94 -13.59 -9.44
N THR A 120 -7.43 -14.59 -8.70
CA THR A 120 -6.95 -15.99 -8.76
C THR A 120 -7.46 -16.77 -9.95
#